data_AF-A0A0Q7FJR1-F1
#
_entry.id   AF-A0A0Q7FJR1-F1
#
_cell.length_a   1.000
_cell.length_b   1.000
_cell.length_c   1.000
_cell.angle_alpha   90.00
_cell.angle_beta   90.00
_cell.angle_gamma   90.00
#
_symmetry.space_group_name_H-M   'P 1'
#
loop_
_entity.id
_entity.type
_entity.pdbx_description
1 polymer ?
#
loop_
_entity_poly.entity_id
_entity_poly.type
_entity_poly.pdbx_seq_one_letter_code
_entity_poly.pdbx_strand_id
1 'polypeptide(L)'
;MKTATLLCLAPLLAACAQQSPRIDAGMEQSLRLLTVQQVRYPRAGGEGALPDGIDGRAAASAYAQYQKSFQTPEPQPQAFTIGIGGGSGKGK
;
A
#
# COMPACT_ATOMS: atom_id res chain seq x y z
N MET A 1 -28.05 -2.80 38.15
CA MET A 1 -26.72 -2.39 37.63
C MET A 1 -26.42 -2.93 36.24
N LYS A 2 -26.73 -4.19 35.89
CA LYS A 2 -26.47 -4.77 34.55
C LYS A 2 -27.24 -4.11 33.38
N THR A 3 -28.42 -3.57 33.65
CA THR A 3 -29.27 -2.91 32.65
C THR A 3 -28.76 -1.52 32.24
N ALA A 4 -28.10 -0.80 33.15
CA ALA A 4 -27.53 0.51 32.87
C ALA A 4 -26.29 0.43 31.95
N THR A 5 -25.50 -0.64 32.07
CA THR A 5 -24.34 -0.90 31.21
C THR A 5 -24.75 -1.24 29.77
N LEU A 6 -25.84 -1.98 29.58
CA LEU A 6 -26.38 -2.28 28.25
C LEU A 6 -26.91 -1.03 27.53
N LEU A 7 -27.55 -0.11 28.27
CA LEU A 7 -28.07 1.14 27.69
C LEU A 7 -26.94 2.08 27.23
N CYS A 8 -25.81 2.09 27.94
CA CYS A 8 -24.65 2.89 27.56
C CYS A 8 -23.89 2.30 26.36
N LEU A 9 -23.95 0.98 26.14
CA LEU A 9 -23.24 0.31 25.03
C LEU A 9 -23.95 0.43 23.67
N ALA A 10 -25.28 0.57 23.68
CA ALA A 10 -26.10 0.67 22.47
C ALA A 10 -25.70 1.80 21.50
N PRO A 11 -25.42 3.06 21.95
CA PRO A 11 -25.03 4.13 21.02
C PRO A 11 -23.62 3.93 20.41
N LEU A 12 -22.71 3.20 21.06
CA LEU A 12 -21.39 2.91 20.51
C LEU A 12 -21.48 1.95 19.31
N LEU A 13 -22.43 1.02 19.31
CA LEU A 13 -22.68 0.16 18.14
C LEU A 13 -23.43 0.90 17.03
N ALA A 14 -24.36 1.80 17.38
CA ALA A 14 -25.09 2.62 16.42
C ALA A 14 -24.17 3.59 15.64
N ALA A 15 -23.07 4.03 16.25
CA ALA A 15 -22.05 4.86 15.59
C ALA A 15 -21.37 4.16 14.40
N CYS A 16 -21.22 2.83 14.42
CA CYS A 16 -20.73 2.06 13.27
C CYS A 16 -21.80 1.94 12.17
N ALA A 17 -23.07 1.78 12.55
CA ALA A 17 -24.17 1.61 11.60
C ALA A 17 -24.60 2.91 10.90
N GLN A 18 -24.39 4.08 11.51
CA GLN A 18 -24.70 5.38 10.89
C GLN A 18 -23.70 5.81 9.82
N GLN A 19 -22.53 5.17 9.75
CA GLN A 19 -21.54 5.48 8.71
C GLN A 19 -21.94 4.91 7.34
N SER A 20 -22.63 3.75 7.30
CA SER A 20 -22.97 3.08 6.05
C SER A 20 -23.93 3.87 5.16
N PRO A 21 -25.05 4.46 5.63
CA PRO A 21 -25.98 5.14 4.73
C PRO A 21 -25.38 6.39 4.08
N ARG A 22 -24.41 7.04 4.75
CA ARG A 22 -23.73 8.23 4.21
C ARG A 22 -22.64 7.87 3.21
N ILE A 23 -21.90 6.78 3.43
CA ILE A 23 -20.87 6.30 2.51
C ILE A 23 -21.51 5.64 1.28
N ASP A 24 -22.55 4.84 1.48
CA ASP A 24 -23.26 4.13 0.41
C ASP A 24 -23.95 5.10 -0.56
N ALA A 25 -24.42 6.27 -0.08
CA ALA A 25 -25.04 7.30 -0.91
C ALA A 25 -24.09 7.86 -2.00
N GLY A 26 -22.77 7.89 -1.76
CA GLY A 26 -21.76 8.35 -2.73
C GLY A 26 -21.12 7.23 -3.55
N MET A 27 -21.45 5.97 -3.26
CA MET A 27 -20.82 4.82 -3.90
C MET A 27 -21.20 4.73 -5.38
N GLU A 28 -22.43 5.07 -5.77
CA GLU A 28 -22.90 5.03 -7.16
C GLU A 28 -22.06 5.93 -8.09
N GLN A 29 -21.77 7.16 -7.65
CA GLN A 29 -20.93 8.10 -8.39
C GLN A 29 -19.48 7.60 -8.50
N SER A 30 -18.93 7.06 -7.41
CA SER A 30 -17.58 6.49 -7.39
C SER A 30 -17.45 5.29 -8.33
N LEU A 31 -18.45 4.40 -8.33
CA LEU A 31 -18.50 3.24 -9.21
C LEU A 31 -18.66 3.65 -10.67
N ARG A 32 -19.52 4.63 -10.98
CA ARG A 32 -19.66 5.17 -12.34
C ARG A 32 -18.34 5.76 -12.86
N LEU A 33 -17.66 6.56 -12.06
CA LEU A 33 -16.35 7.12 -12.43
C LEU A 33 -15.33 6.01 -12.69
N LEU A 34 -15.27 5.01 -11.80
CA LEU A 34 -14.37 3.87 -11.96
C LEU A 34 -14.67 3.10 -13.25
N THR A 35 -15.94 2.83 -13.54
CA THR A 35 -16.34 2.12 -14.77
C THR A 35 -15.93 2.89 -16.02
N VAL A 36 -16.14 4.21 -16.06
CA VAL A 36 -15.70 5.06 -17.19
C VAL A 36 -14.17 5.01 -17.36
N GLN A 37 -13.41 4.98 -16.26
CA GLN A 37 -11.95 4.88 -16.32
C GLN A 37 -11.49 3.50 -16.82
N GLN A 38 -12.13 2.43 -16.36
CA GLN A 38 -11.82 1.06 -16.76
C GLN A 38 -12.17 0.81 -18.24
N VAL A 39 -13.28 1.37 -18.72
CA VAL A 39 -13.77 1.21 -20.10
C VAL A 39 -13.31 2.37 -21.00
N ARG A 40 -12.23 3.07 -20.65
CA ARG A 40 -11.72 4.20 -21.44
C ARG A 40 -11.39 3.81 -22.88
N TYR A 41 -10.95 2.58 -23.11
CA TYR A 41 -10.56 2.08 -24.44
C TYR A 41 -11.23 0.73 -24.75
N PRO A 42 -12.53 0.72 -25.12
CA PRO A 42 -13.29 -0.51 -25.33
C PRO A 42 -12.82 -1.31 -26.56
N ARG A 43 -12.04 -0.68 -27.46
CA ARG A 43 -11.46 -1.29 -28.67
C ARG A 43 -9.93 -1.39 -28.62
N ALA A 44 -9.33 -1.35 -27.43
CA ALA A 44 -7.86 -1.42 -27.24
C ALA A 44 -7.20 -2.64 -27.91
N GLY A 45 -7.92 -3.76 -28.04
CA GLY A 45 -7.40 -4.96 -28.70
C GLY A 45 -7.43 -4.93 -30.24
N GLY A 46 -8.12 -3.97 -30.87
CA GLY A 46 -8.33 -3.95 -32.33
C GLY A 46 -7.96 -2.66 -33.04
N GLU A 47 -7.89 -1.50 -32.35
CA GLU A 47 -7.75 -0.18 -32.98
C GLU A 47 -6.58 0.66 -32.42
N GLY A 48 -5.64 0.06 -31.70
CA GLY A 48 -4.41 0.72 -31.26
C GLY A 48 -3.18 -0.07 -31.70
N ALA A 49 -2.07 0.63 -31.97
CA ALA A 49 -0.78 -0.02 -31.89
C ALA A 49 -0.69 -0.65 -30.50
N LEU A 50 -0.45 -1.97 -30.42
CA LEU A 50 -0.09 -2.59 -29.15
C LEU A 50 1.06 -1.75 -28.58
N PRO A 51 1.04 -1.39 -27.27
CA PRO A 51 2.22 -0.78 -26.68
C PRO A 51 3.39 -1.69 -27.03
N ASP A 52 4.46 -1.11 -27.61
CA ASP A 52 5.68 -1.86 -27.88
C ASP A 52 6.02 -2.59 -26.59
N GLY A 53 5.96 -3.93 -26.64
CA GLY A 53 6.24 -4.75 -25.49
C GLY A 53 7.65 -4.45 -24.97
N ILE A 54 8.01 -5.05 -23.84
CA ILE A 54 9.40 -4.96 -23.41
C ILE A 54 10.31 -5.53 -24.51
N ASP A 55 11.29 -4.75 -24.96
CA ASP A 55 12.24 -5.23 -25.95
C ASP A 55 13.04 -6.39 -25.34
N GLY A 56 13.51 -7.32 -26.18
CA GLY A 56 14.18 -8.53 -25.69
C GLY A 56 15.43 -8.23 -24.85
N ARG A 57 16.11 -7.11 -25.09
CA ARG A 57 17.31 -6.72 -24.34
C ARG A 57 16.94 -6.14 -22.97
N ALA A 58 15.93 -5.29 -22.90
CA ALA A 58 15.38 -4.82 -21.64
C ALA A 58 14.86 -5.99 -20.80
N ALA A 59 14.13 -6.93 -21.41
CA ALA A 59 13.63 -8.14 -20.74
C ALA A 59 14.77 -9.00 -20.16
N ALA A 60 15.81 -9.24 -20.94
CA ALA A 60 16.98 -9.99 -20.49
C ALA A 60 17.72 -9.29 -19.34
N SER A 61 17.89 -7.97 -19.43
CA SER A 61 18.54 -7.18 -18.38
C SER A 61 17.74 -7.16 -17.07
N ALA A 62 16.41 -7.01 -17.16
CA ALA A 62 15.52 -7.06 -16.01
C ALA A 62 15.56 -8.44 -15.33
N TYR A 63 15.57 -9.52 -16.11
CA TYR A 63 15.67 -10.88 -15.57
C TYR A 63 17.03 -11.15 -14.91
N ALA A 64 18.12 -10.66 -15.51
CA ALA A 64 19.46 -10.77 -14.92
C ALA A 64 19.57 -9.98 -13.59
N GLN A 65 19.01 -8.77 -13.54
CA GLN A 65 18.95 -7.95 -12.32
C GLN A 65 18.17 -8.66 -11.21
N TYR A 66 17.01 -9.24 -11.57
CA TYR A 66 16.19 -10.03 -10.66
C TYR A 66 16.95 -11.23 -10.09
N GLN A 67 17.67 -11.99 -10.92
CA GLN A 67 18.48 -13.10 -10.41
C GLN A 67 19.60 -12.60 -9.47
N LYS A 68 20.26 -11.49 -9.81
CA LYS A 68 21.35 -10.91 -9.03
C LYS A 68 20.91 -10.44 -7.64
N SER A 69 19.67 -9.95 -7.49
CA SER A 69 19.14 -9.53 -6.20
C SER A 69 18.98 -10.68 -5.20
N PHE A 70 18.93 -11.94 -5.66
CA PHE A 70 18.91 -13.11 -4.76
C PHE A 70 20.30 -13.71 -4.50
N GLN A 71 21.30 -13.35 -5.30
CA GLN A 71 22.67 -13.87 -5.15
C GLN A 71 23.54 -13.01 -4.24
N THR A 72 23.18 -11.75 -4.03
CA THR A 72 23.97 -10.81 -3.23
C THR A 72 23.10 -10.32 -2.08
N PRO A 73 23.38 -10.68 -0.81
CA PRO A 73 22.90 -9.88 0.31
C PRO A 73 23.39 -8.46 0.06
N GLU A 74 22.50 -7.48 -0.06
CA GLU A 74 22.96 -6.08 -0.08
C GLU A 74 23.81 -5.85 1.17
N PRO A 75 25.02 -5.29 1.03
CA PRO A 75 25.79 -4.87 2.19
C PRO A 75 24.89 -3.95 2.99
N GLN A 76 24.48 -4.39 4.20
CA GLN A 76 23.71 -3.51 5.05
C GLN A 76 24.55 -2.25 5.26
N PRO A 77 24.02 -1.05 4.91
CA PRO A 77 24.75 0.18 5.16
C PRO A 77 25.09 0.18 6.65
N GLN A 78 26.39 0.25 6.90
CA GLN A 78 27.05 0.07 8.19
C GLN A 78 26.15 0.62 9.30
N ALA A 79 25.68 -0.27 10.18
CA ALA A 79 24.90 0.11 11.35
C ALA A 79 25.58 1.31 12.00
N PHE A 80 24.84 2.43 12.11
CA PHE A 80 25.35 3.69 12.64
C PHE A 80 26.26 3.41 13.82
N THR A 81 27.57 3.64 13.65
CA THR A 81 28.55 3.53 14.73
C THR A 81 28.33 4.76 15.61
N ILE A 82 27.32 4.67 16.49
CA ILE A 82 27.12 5.62 17.57
C ILE A 82 28.30 5.39 18.52
N GLY A 83 29.39 6.11 18.26
CA GLY A 83 30.55 6.17 19.12
C GLY A 83 30.14 6.83 20.43
N ILE A 84 29.69 6.03 21.40
CA ILE A 84 29.76 6.44 22.80
C ILE A 84 31.24 6.41 23.20
N GLY A 85 31.90 7.55 23.01
CA GLY A 85 33.26 7.77 23.48
C GLY A 85 33.37 7.47 24.97
N GLY A 86 34.36 6.67 25.34
CA GLY A 86 34.62 6.27 26.72
C GLY A 86 34.81 7.48 27.64
N GLY A 87 33.84 7.68 28.52
CA GLY A 87 34.00 8.52 29.71
C GLY A 87 34.45 7.66 30.89
N SER A 88 35.75 7.41 31.01
CA SER A 88 36.32 6.91 32.27
C SER A 88 36.33 8.04 33.31
N GLY A 89 35.20 8.24 33.99
CA GLY A 89 35.10 9.08 35.18
C GLY A 89 35.35 8.25 36.44
N LYS A 90 36.62 8.15 36.87
CA LYS A 90 36.99 7.60 38.18
C LYS A 90 36.79 8.71 39.23
N GLY A 91 35.60 8.77 39.83
CA GLY A 91 35.31 9.60 40.99
C GLY A 91 35.89 8.99 42.27
N LYS A 92 36.62 9.80 43.04
CA LYS A 92 36.98 9.52 44.44
C LYS A 92 35.77 9.74 45.35
#